data_AF-A0A8X7PJT4-F1
#
_entry.id   AF-A0A8X7PJT4-F1
#
_cell.length_a   1.000
_cell.length_b   1.000
_cell.length_c   1.000
_cell.angle_alpha   90.00
_cell.angle_beta   90.00
_cell.angle_gamma   90.00
#
_symmetry.space_group_name_H-M   'P 1'
#
loop_
_entity.id
_entity.type
_entity.pdbx_description
1 polymer ?
#
loop_
_entity_poly.entity_id
_entity_poly.type
_entity_poly.pdbx_seq_one_letter_code
_entity_poly.pdbx_strand_id
1 'polypeptide(L)'
;MWNGDGTVEFNGFRVLYSEVEYVRRIFERHPETAMNLRPKNQLVKNAYLNTLLNLIDIVCLAPQELTEEELSDAENTLMDLVGVGFELDWLKRKLEELCVKKKKMEARGARMRELDRMIVEQRQVLLALEVERKNEENEAVSDSARLGFEDVV
;
A
#
# COMPACT_ATOMS: atom_id res chain seq x y z
N MET A 1 -5.17 21.42 -33.57
CA MET A 1 -4.57 21.11 -34.88
C MET A 1 -3.46 20.12 -34.64
N TRP A 2 -3.42 19.01 -35.38
CA TRP A 2 -2.39 17.98 -35.25
C TRP A 2 -1.04 18.57 -35.69
N ASN A 3 -0.06 18.54 -34.80
CA ASN A 3 1.32 18.83 -35.15
C ASN A 3 1.91 17.49 -35.62
N GLY A 4 2.57 17.43 -36.78
CA GLY A 4 3.11 16.19 -37.36
C GLY A 4 4.10 15.38 -36.49
N ASP A 5 4.34 15.82 -35.25
CA ASP A 5 5.08 15.14 -34.18
C ASP A 5 4.19 14.27 -33.26
N GLY A 6 2.88 14.17 -33.52
CA GLY A 6 1.95 13.36 -32.71
C GLY A 6 1.43 14.06 -31.45
N THR A 7 1.67 15.37 -31.31
CA THR A 7 1.20 16.16 -30.18
C THR A 7 0.06 17.11 -30.54
N VAL A 8 -0.71 17.50 -29.53
CA VAL A 8 -1.78 18.51 -29.60
C VAL A 8 -1.58 19.53 -28.49
N GLU A 9 -1.85 20.80 -28.82
CA GLU A 9 -1.90 21.85 -27.80
C GLU A 9 -3.22 21.82 -27.04
N PHE A 10 -3.15 21.68 -25.72
CA PHE A 10 -4.30 21.62 -24.83
C PHE A 10 -4.01 22.40 -23.54
N ASN A 11 -4.84 23.39 -23.20
CA ASN A 11 -4.66 24.27 -22.03
C ASN A 11 -3.26 24.87 -21.89
N GLY A 12 -2.61 25.18 -23.02
CA GLY A 12 -1.26 25.73 -23.08
C GLY A 12 -0.15 24.69 -22.83
N PHE A 13 -0.46 23.40 -22.78
CA PHE A 13 0.50 22.30 -22.78
C PHE A 13 0.55 21.66 -24.17
N ARG A 14 1.68 21.05 -24.51
CA ARG A 14 1.80 20.20 -25.70
C ARG A 14 1.80 18.75 -25.21
N VAL A 15 0.73 18.04 -25.53
CA VAL A 15 0.41 16.72 -24.99
C VAL A 15 0.42 15.70 -26.11
N LEU A 16 0.93 14.49 -25.86
CA LEU A 16 0.84 13.39 -26.83
C LEU A 16 -0.62 13.02 -27.08
N TYR A 17 -0.98 12.72 -28.32
CA TYR A 17 -2.37 12.42 -28.68
C TYR A 17 -2.98 11.28 -27.82
N SER A 18 -2.17 10.28 -27.44
CA SER A 18 -2.56 9.17 -26.55
C SER A 18 -2.91 9.60 -25.13
N GLU A 19 -2.41 10.75 -24.68
CA GLU A 19 -2.55 11.24 -23.30
C GLU A 19 -3.60 12.36 -23.18
N VAL A 20 -4.04 12.94 -24.30
CA VAL A 20 -4.98 14.07 -24.32
C VAL A 20 -6.27 13.79 -23.54
N GLU A 21 -6.79 12.56 -23.60
CA GLU A 21 -7.99 12.16 -22.85
C GLU A 21 -7.77 12.21 -21.34
N TYR A 22 -6.63 11.71 -20.87
CA TYR A 22 -6.29 11.74 -19.45
C TYR A 22 -6.10 13.16 -18.95
N VAL A 23 -5.31 13.96 -19.69
CA VAL A 23 -5.07 15.37 -19.35
C VAL A 23 -6.38 16.15 -19.34
N ARG A 24 -7.25 15.95 -20.33
CA ARG A 24 -8.56 16.60 -20.37
C ARG A 24 -9.41 16.29 -19.15
N ARG A 25 -9.49 15.03 -18.72
CA ARG A 25 -10.24 14.64 -17.51
C ARG A 25 -9.72 15.30 -16.23
N ILE A 26 -8.40 15.51 -16.13
CA ILE A 26 -7.81 16.24 -15.00
C ILE A 26 -8.38 17.66 -14.98
N PHE A 27 -8.30 18.39 -16.09
CA PHE A 27 -8.78 19.77 -16.16
C PHE A 27 -10.31 19.91 -16.14
N GLU A 28 -11.07 18.90 -16.54
CA GLU A 28 -12.53 18.88 -16.39
C GLU A 28 -12.95 18.73 -14.92
N ARG A 29 -12.24 17.90 -14.14
CA ARG A 29 -12.54 17.68 -12.72
C ARG A 29 -11.89 18.71 -11.80
N HIS A 30 -10.72 19.19 -12.19
CA HIS A 30 -9.85 20.08 -11.43
C HIS A 30 -9.36 21.21 -12.35
N PRO A 31 -10.26 22.10 -12.82
CA PRO A 31 -9.90 23.19 -13.72
C PRO A 31 -8.84 24.15 -13.11
N GLU A 32 -8.74 24.19 -11.79
CA GLU A 32 -7.76 24.97 -11.04
C GLU A 32 -6.31 24.52 -11.24
N THR A 33 -6.09 23.27 -11.65
CA THR A 33 -4.80 22.54 -11.62
C THR A 33 -3.59 23.37 -12.06
N ALA A 34 -3.70 24.16 -13.13
CA ALA A 34 -2.60 24.95 -13.67
C ALA A 34 -2.89 26.45 -13.78
N MET A 35 -3.85 26.98 -13.00
CA MET A 35 -4.27 28.39 -13.08
C MET A 35 -3.14 29.36 -12.76
N ASN A 36 -2.28 29.02 -11.79
CA ASN A 36 -1.20 29.88 -11.30
C ASN A 36 0.18 29.44 -11.79
N LEU A 37 0.23 28.63 -12.85
CA LEU A 37 1.46 28.03 -13.33
C LEU A 37 2.46 29.11 -13.80
N ARG A 38 3.63 29.17 -13.14
CA ARG A 38 4.64 30.21 -13.37
C ARG A 38 5.52 29.96 -14.62
N PRO A 39 5.94 28.71 -14.93
CA PRO A 39 6.75 28.43 -16.11
C PRO A 39 6.09 28.88 -17.42
N LYS A 40 6.82 29.68 -18.21
CA LYS A 40 6.38 30.15 -19.54
C LYS A 40 6.96 29.33 -20.69
N ASN A 41 8.13 28.71 -20.49
CA ASN A 41 8.78 27.90 -21.51
C ASN A 41 8.00 26.60 -21.74
N GLN A 42 7.65 26.31 -23.00
CA GLN A 42 6.80 25.17 -23.33
C GLN A 42 7.40 23.81 -22.94
N LEU A 43 8.71 23.63 -23.13
CA LEU A 43 9.39 22.38 -22.75
C LEU A 43 9.32 22.16 -21.24
N VAL A 44 9.52 23.23 -20.46
CA VAL A 44 9.42 23.19 -19.00
C VAL A 44 7.99 22.90 -18.55
N LYS A 45 6.98 23.51 -19.18
CA LYS A 45 5.57 23.23 -18.87
C LYS A 45 5.23 21.75 -19.09
N ASN A 46 5.69 21.18 -20.21
CA ASN A 46 5.44 19.78 -20.53
C ASN A 46 6.19 18.85 -19.56
N ALA A 47 7.42 19.19 -19.16
CA ALA A 47 8.16 18.41 -18.17
C ALA A 47 7.38 18.32 -16.85
N TYR A 48 6.86 19.44 -16.34
CA TYR A 48 6.04 19.42 -15.13
C TYR A 48 4.70 18.70 -15.31
N LEU A 49 4.07 18.78 -16.48
CA LEU A 49 2.86 18.00 -16.76
C LEU A 49 3.14 16.50 -16.71
N ASN A 50 4.25 16.05 -17.29
CA ASN A 50 4.65 14.65 -17.24
C ASN A 50 4.95 14.21 -15.80
N THR A 51 5.61 15.06 -15.01
CA THR A 51 5.81 14.83 -13.58
C THR A 51 4.48 14.71 -12.83
N LEU A 52 3.49 15.55 -13.14
CA LEU A 52 2.14 15.46 -12.57
C LEU A 52 1.45 14.14 -12.95
N LEU A 53 1.54 13.71 -14.22
CA LEU A 53 0.95 12.45 -14.68
C LEU A 53 1.59 11.25 -13.94
N ASN A 54 2.92 11.22 -13.84
CA ASN A 54 3.63 10.18 -13.08
C ASN A 54 3.20 10.15 -11.60
N LEU A 55 3.02 11.32 -10.96
CA LEU A 55 2.54 11.40 -9.58
C LEU A 55 1.12 10.84 -9.45
N ILE A 56 0.24 11.12 -10.41
CA ILE A 56 -1.12 10.57 -10.44
C ILE A 56 -1.08 9.05 -10.58
N ASP A 57 -0.19 8.51 -11.41
CA ASP A 57 -0.01 7.07 -11.55
C ASP A 57 0.42 6.43 -10.23
N ILE A 58 1.38 7.04 -9.50
CA ILE A 58 1.79 6.60 -8.16
C ILE A 58 0.60 6.59 -7.19
N VAL A 59 -0.21 7.65 -7.19
CA VAL A 59 -1.39 7.75 -6.31
C VAL A 59 -2.48 6.72 -6.66
N CYS A 60 -2.48 6.21 -7.90
CA CYS A 60 -3.39 5.15 -8.35
C CYS A 60 -2.94 3.73 -7.96
N LEU A 61 -1.68 3.55 -7.56
CA LEU A 61 -1.15 2.24 -7.15
C LEU A 61 -1.81 1.74 -5.87
N ALA A 62 -1.81 0.42 -5.69
CA ALA A 62 -2.30 -0.18 -4.47
C ALA A 62 -1.27 0.04 -3.33
N PRO A 63 -1.71 0.19 -2.06
CA PRO A 63 -0.79 0.50 -0.96
C PRO A 63 0.32 -0.56 -0.76
N GLN A 64 0.06 -1.82 -1.15
CA GLN A 64 1.05 -2.91 -1.05
C GLN A 64 2.14 -2.86 -2.13
N GLU A 65 1.93 -2.13 -3.23
CA GLU A 65 2.90 -1.99 -4.31
C GLU A 65 3.91 -0.87 -4.04
N LEU A 66 3.60 -0.01 -3.07
CA LEU A 66 4.38 1.18 -2.74
C LEU A 66 5.36 0.88 -1.60
N THR A 67 6.53 1.48 -1.67
CA THR A 67 7.53 1.59 -0.61
C THR A 67 7.36 2.90 0.18
N GLU A 68 8.02 3.02 1.34
CA GLU A 68 7.97 4.28 2.11
C GLU A 68 8.77 5.38 1.39
N GLU A 69 9.83 5.00 0.67
CA GLU A 69 10.64 5.88 -0.17
C GLU A 69 9.82 6.47 -1.32
N GLU A 70 9.08 5.63 -2.07
CA GLU A 70 8.21 6.12 -3.15
C GLU A 70 7.11 7.07 -2.67
N LEU A 71 6.59 6.87 -1.45
CA LEU A 71 5.63 7.82 -0.87
C LEU A 71 6.28 9.14 -0.49
N SER A 72 7.47 9.11 0.12
CA SER A 72 8.26 10.30 0.42
C SER A 72 8.61 11.08 -0.86
N ASP A 73 9.02 10.38 -1.90
CA ASP A 73 9.35 10.98 -3.21
C ASP A 73 8.10 11.58 -3.89
N ALA A 74 6.94 10.91 -3.77
CA ALA A 74 5.67 11.45 -4.23
C ALA A 74 5.29 12.75 -3.47
N GLU A 75 5.48 12.79 -2.14
CA GLU A 75 5.24 13.99 -1.33
C GLU A 75 6.19 15.13 -1.73
N ASN A 76 7.47 14.85 -1.96
CA ASN A 76 8.44 15.83 -2.45
C ASN A 76 8.09 16.36 -3.85
N THR A 77 7.73 15.44 -4.77
CA THR A 77 7.31 15.79 -6.13
C THR A 77 6.08 16.69 -6.13
N LEU A 78 5.11 16.40 -5.26
CA LEU A 78 3.93 17.24 -5.06
C LEU A 78 4.32 18.65 -4.59
N MET A 79 5.24 18.77 -3.61
CA MET A 79 5.73 20.06 -3.13
C MET A 79 6.42 20.86 -4.23
N ASP A 80 7.22 20.22 -5.08
CA ASP A 80 7.89 20.88 -6.21
C ASP A 80 6.88 21.41 -7.25
N LEU A 81 5.85 20.61 -7.56
CA LEU A 81 4.78 21.01 -8.48
C LEU A 81 3.96 22.18 -7.94
N VAL A 82 3.56 22.13 -6.68
CA VAL A 82 2.90 23.26 -6.00
C VAL A 82 3.83 24.47 -5.98
N GLY A 83 5.12 24.23 -5.73
CA GLY A 83 6.16 25.24 -5.75
C GLY A 83 6.19 26.02 -7.07
N VAL A 84 5.94 25.39 -8.21
CA VAL A 84 5.90 26.10 -9.52
C VAL A 84 4.54 26.67 -9.90
N GLY A 85 3.54 26.56 -9.02
CA GLY A 85 2.22 27.19 -9.17
C GLY A 85 1.11 26.25 -9.66
N PHE A 86 1.28 24.93 -9.55
CA PHE A 86 0.14 24.03 -9.70
C PHE A 86 -0.75 24.07 -8.45
N GLU A 87 -2.06 24.03 -8.66
CA GLU A 87 -3.08 23.94 -7.60
C GLU A 87 -3.48 22.46 -7.43
N LEU A 88 -2.83 21.77 -6.50
CA LEU A 88 -2.92 20.30 -6.35
C LEU A 88 -3.51 19.84 -5.01
N ASP A 89 -4.31 20.67 -4.35
CA ASP A 89 -4.96 20.31 -3.08
C ASP A 89 -5.79 19.02 -3.18
N TRP A 90 -6.41 18.80 -4.33
CA TRP A 90 -7.18 17.59 -4.60
C TRP A 90 -6.28 16.33 -4.62
N LEU A 91 -5.08 16.43 -5.20
CA LEU A 91 -4.13 15.33 -5.30
C LEU A 91 -3.42 15.11 -3.96
N LYS A 92 -3.10 16.20 -3.24
CA LYS A 92 -2.57 16.16 -1.88
C LYS A 92 -3.45 15.32 -0.95
N ARG A 93 -4.76 15.58 -0.93
CA ARG A 93 -5.71 14.79 -0.11
C ARG A 93 -5.71 13.31 -0.50
N LYS A 94 -5.58 13.00 -1.80
CA LYS A 94 -5.54 11.61 -2.27
C LYS A 94 -4.26 10.90 -1.86
N LEU A 95 -3.12 11.58 -1.92
CA LEU A 95 -1.85 11.06 -1.42
C LEU A 95 -1.90 10.84 0.10
N GLU A 96 -2.45 11.78 0.88
CA GLU A 96 -2.65 11.61 2.32
C GLU A 96 -3.55 10.40 2.65
N GLU A 97 -4.67 10.23 1.94
CA GLU A 97 -5.54 9.05 2.06
C GLU A 97 -4.77 7.75 1.78
N LEU A 98 -3.89 7.73 0.78
CA LEU A 98 -3.07 6.59 0.41
C LEU A 98 -2.04 6.25 1.50
N CYS A 99 -1.33 7.25 2.03
CA CYS A 99 -0.41 7.09 3.16
C CYS A 99 -1.11 6.51 4.39
N VAL A 100 -2.32 6.99 4.72
CA VAL A 100 -3.12 6.44 5.84
C VAL A 100 -3.53 5.00 5.57
N LYS A 101 -3.94 4.65 4.35
CA LYS A 101 -4.30 3.27 3.98
C LYS A 101 -3.11 2.33 4.12
N LYS A 102 -1.92 2.73 3.66
CA LYS A 102 -0.69 1.94 3.79
C LYS A 102 -0.35 1.65 5.25
N LYS A 103 -0.28 2.68 6.09
CA LYS A 103 0.01 2.51 7.53
C LYS A 103 -0.98 1.57 8.23
N LYS A 104 -2.28 1.65 7.88
CA LYS A 104 -3.30 0.72 8.39
C LYS A 104 -3.08 -0.72 7.91
N MET A 105 -2.70 -0.91 6.65
CA MET A 105 -2.39 -2.22 6.09
C MET A 105 -1.21 -2.86 6.82
N GLU A 106 -0.11 -2.12 7.00
CA GLU A 106 1.08 -2.60 7.70
C GLU A 106 0.79 -2.94 9.16
N ALA A 107 0.03 -2.08 9.86
CA ALA A 107 -0.38 -2.35 11.24
C ALA A 107 -1.23 -3.62 11.36
N ARG A 108 -2.15 -3.86 10.42
CA ARG A 108 -2.94 -5.11 10.35
C ARG A 108 -2.04 -6.31 10.07
N GLY A 109 -1.09 -6.19 9.15
CA GLY A 109 -0.12 -7.25 8.84
C GLY A 109 0.79 -7.58 10.04
N ALA A 110 1.20 -6.58 10.82
CA ALA A 110 1.93 -6.79 12.07
C ALA A 110 1.07 -7.52 13.12
N ARG A 111 -0.19 -7.11 13.29
CA ARG A 111 -1.12 -7.77 14.20
C ARG A 111 -1.39 -9.23 13.82
N MET A 112 -1.52 -9.52 12.53
CA MET A 112 -1.72 -10.89 12.05
C MET A 112 -0.53 -11.78 12.38
N ARG A 113 0.70 -11.32 12.12
CA ARG A 113 1.93 -12.05 12.48
C ARG A 113 2.05 -12.33 13.98
N GLU A 114 1.60 -11.41 14.82
CA GLU A 114 1.57 -11.60 16.27
C GLU A 114 0.55 -12.67 16.69
N LEU A 115 -0.66 -12.62 16.12
CA LEU A 115 -1.68 -13.64 16.37
C LEU A 115 -1.22 -15.02 15.90
N ASP A 116 -0.56 -15.11 14.75
CA ASP A 116 -0.01 -16.38 14.24
C ASP A 116 1.02 -16.97 15.20
N ARG A 117 1.89 -16.13 15.79
CA ARG A 117 2.86 -16.55 16.82
C ARG A 117 2.15 -17.11 18.06
N MET A 118 1.18 -16.37 18.59
CA MET A 118 0.39 -16.81 19.75
C MET A 118 -0.33 -18.13 19.48
N ILE A 119 -0.87 -18.32 18.28
CA ILE A 119 -1.52 -19.58 17.88
C ILE A 119 -0.51 -20.73 17.91
N VAL A 120 0.71 -20.53 17.39
CA VAL A 120 1.76 -21.55 17.41
C VAL A 120 2.17 -21.91 18.83
N GLU A 121 2.39 -20.93 19.70
CA GLU A 121 2.73 -21.14 21.11
C GLU A 121 1.63 -21.93 21.85
N GLN A 122 0.37 -21.55 21.68
CA GLN A 122 -0.77 -22.26 22.30
C GLN A 122 -0.89 -23.70 21.79
N ARG A 123 -0.63 -23.95 20.51
CA ARG A 123 -0.61 -25.33 19.97
C ARG A 123 0.47 -26.18 20.59
N GLN A 124 1.65 -25.62 20.87
CA GLN A 124 2.72 -26.35 21.55
C GLN A 124 2.32 -26.74 22.98
N VAL A 125 1.68 -25.82 23.70
CA VAL A 125 1.14 -26.10 25.04
C VAL A 125 0.08 -27.20 24.99
N LEU A 126 -0.86 -27.13 24.05
CA LEU A 126 -1.89 -28.16 23.88
C LEU A 126 -1.27 -29.54 23.62
N LEU A 127 -0.27 -29.63 22.73
CA LEU A 127 0.42 -30.90 22.45
C LEU A 127 1.11 -31.46 23.69
N ALA A 128 1.76 -30.62 24.50
CA ALA A 128 2.40 -31.05 25.74
C ALA A 128 1.38 -31.61 26.74
N LEU A 129 0.24 -30.93 26.93
CA LEU A 129 -0.84 -31.36 27.81
C LEU A 129 -1.50 -32.66 27.31
N GLU A 130 -1.67 -32.81 26.00
CA GLU A 130 -2.21 -34.05 25.42
C GLU A 130 -1.31 -35.26 25.69
N VAL A 131 0.02 -35.07 25.64
CA VAL A 131 1.01 -36.09 26.00
C VAL A 131 0.93 -36.42 27.49
N GLU A 132 0.92 -35.41 28.36
CA GLU A 132 0.84 -35.58 29.81
C GLU A 132 -0.43 -36.35 30.22
N ARG A 133 -1.59 -35.95 29.69
CA ARG A 133 -2.86 -36.67 29.91
C ARG A 133 -2.79 -38.14 29.49
N LYS A 134 -2.16 -38.44 28.36
CA LYS A 134 -2.01 -39.82 27.88
C LYS A 134 -1.11 -40.65 28.80
N ASN A 135 -0.08 -40.04 29.39
CA ASN A 135 0.76 -40.72 30.36
C ASN A 135 -0.03 -41.04 31.64
N GLU A 136 -0.77 -40.08 32.19
CA GLU A 136 -1.65 -40.29 33.36
C GLU A 136 -2.69 -41.40 33.10
N GLU A 137 -3.28 -41.45 31.91
CA GLU A 137 -4.21 -42.51 31.51
C GLU A 137 -3.52 -43.90 31.52
N ASN A 138 -2.29 -44.00 31.01
CA ASN A 138 -1.55 -45.26 31.02
C ASN A 138 -1.20 -45.71 32.45
N GLU A 139 -0.77 -44.79 33.31
CA GLU A 139 -0.45 -45.08 34.72
C GLU A 139 -1.72 -45.53 35.47
N ALA A 140 -2.85 -44.84 35.30
CA ALA A 140 -4.11 -45.24 35.93
C ALA A 140 -4.58 -46.63 35.49
N VAL A 141 -4.39 -46.99 34.21
CA VAL A 141 -4.65 -48.34 33.70
C VAL A 141 -3.74 -49.36 34.38
N SER A 142 -2.45 -49.05 34.52
CA SER A 142 -1.46 -49.89 35.21
C SER A 142 -1.82 -50.12 36.68
N ASP A 143 -2.15 -49.07 37.42
CA ASP A 143 -2.52 -49.14 38.85
C ASP A 143 -3.80 -49.95 39.10
N SER A 144 -4.71 -49.97 38.13
CA SER A 144 -5.96 -50.75 38.22
C SER A 144 -5.80 -52.24 37.85
N ALA A 145 -4.61 -52.66 37.39
CA ALA A 145 -4.36 -54.02 36.98
C ALA A 145 -4.41 -54.98 38.18
N ARG A 146 -4.98 -56.18 37.98
CA ARG A 146 -4.97 -57.22 39.00
C ARG A 146 -3.56 -57.77 39.18
N LEU A 147 -3.12 -57.92 40.42
CA LEU A 147 -1.88 -58.62 40.74
C LEU A 147 -1.92 -60.06 40.20
N GLY A 148 -0.82 -60.48 39.58
CA GLY A 148 -0.64 -61.86 39.15
C GLY A 148 -0.41 -62.79 40.33
N PHE A 149 -0.64 -64.10 40.13
CA PHE A 149 -0.40 -65.11 41.16
C PHE A 149 1.04 -65.08 41.69
N GLU A 150 2.03 -64.83 40.83
CA GLU A 150 3.46 -64.74 41.18
C GLU A 150 3.84 -63.42 41.88
N ASP A 151 3.03 -62.36 41.77
CA ASP A 151 3.27 -61.11 42.49
C ASP A 151 2.81 -61.18 43.95
N VAL A 152 2.00 -62.20 44.28
CA VAL A 152 1.34 -62.38 45.59
C VAL A 152 1.99 -63.48 46.44
N VAL A 153 2.68 -64.44 45.82
CA VAL A 153 3.27 -65.64 46.47
C VAL A 153 4.79 -65.55 46.45
#